data_AF-A0A9Q3EVM5-F1
#
_entry.id   AF-A0A9Q3EVM5-F1
#
_cell.length_a   1.000
_cell.length_b   1.000
_cell.length_c   1.000
_cell.angle_alpha   90.00
_cell.angle_beta   90.00
_cell.angle_gamma   90.00
#
_symmetry.space_group_name_H-M   'P 1'
#
loop_
_entity.id
_entity.type
_entity.pdbx_description
1 polymer ?
#
loop_
_entity_poly.entity_id
_entity_poly.type
_entity_poly.pdbx_seq_one_letter_code
_entity_poly.pdbx_strand_id
1 'polypeptide(L)'
;MRKQRHTIGRRHVTRHCQQRLCKHTQDAQTFLVTPTTGIPYRNGTATKMTVCIENSQNPFIIDSGEHCSIVARNFLDNHFPNWKNQLFSTKEKNFKSASGKMTSIGTIIKEIILPHWKGNIRLNPEFVVLSDAHIQGFLLGTNYQRMYGIDNYNS
;
A
#
# COMPACT_ATOMS: atom_id res chain seq x y z
N MET A 1 -13.59 -54.71 1.51
CA MET A 1 -12.43 -53.83 1.78
C MET A 1 -12.63 -52.49 1.08
N ARG A 2 -13.01 -51.43 1.82
CA ARG A 2 -13.20 -50.07 1.29
C ARG A 2 -12.37 -49.09 2.12
N LYS A 3 -11.47 -48.37 1.44
CA LYS A 3 -10.59 -47.32 1.99
C LYS A 3 -11.42 -46.10 2.40
N GLN A 4 -11.34 -45.69 3.67
CA GLN A 4 -11.79 -44.36 4.11
C GLN A 4 -10.75 -43.31 3.70
N ARG A 5 -11.19 -42.30 2.96
CA ARG A 5 -10.42 -41.08 2.67
C ARG A 5 -10.72 -40.06 3.77
N HIS A 6 -9.73 -39.72 4.58
CA HIS A 6 -9.81 -38.55 5.47
C HIS A 6 -9.51 -37.29 4.66
N THR A 7 -10.55 -36.49 4.42
CA THR A 7 -10.45 -35.09 3.99
C THR A 7 -10.07 -34.24 5.20
N ILE A 8 -8.84 -33.71 5.22
CA ILE A 8 -8.43 -32.70 6.22
C ILE A 8 -8.91 -31.35 5.72
N GLY A 9 -9.89 -30.79 6.43
CA GLY A 9 -10.47 -29.49 6.16
C GLY A 9 -9.45 -28.36 6.32
N ARG A 10 -9.37 -27.51 5.28
CA ARG A 10 -8.75 -26.18 5.36
C ARG A 10 -9.49 -25.37 6.43
N ARG A 11 -8.84 -25.08 7.55
CA ARG A 11 -9.36 -24.12 8.52
C ARG A 11 -9.23 -22.72 7.92
N HIS A 12 -10.38 -22.14 7.58
CA HIS A 12 -10.56 -20.71 7.46
C HIS A 12 -10.14 -20.03 8.77
N VAL A 13 -9.04 -19.28 8.74
CA VAL A 13 -8.77 -18.25 9.73
C VAL A 13 -9.38 -16.97 9.17
N THR A 14 -10.57 -16.59 9.64
CA THR A 14 -11.18 -15.32 9.27
C THR A 14 -11.78 -14.64 10.50
N ARG A 15 -11.59 -13.31 10.55
CA ARG A 15 -12.50 -12.29 11.10
C ARG A 15 -12.49 -11.95 12.58
N HIS A 16 -11.32 -11.66 13.19
CA HIS A 16 -11.34 -10.87 14.45
C HIS A 16 -10.37 -9.69 14.57
N CYS A 17 -9.63 -9.31 13.51
CA CYS A 17 -8.67 -8.20 13.56
C CYS A 17 -8.91 -7.09 12.51
N GLN A 18 -10.17 -6.72 12.23
CA GLN A 18 -10.49 -5.84 11.09
C GLN A 18 -10.92 -4.39 11.42
N GLN A 19 -10.99 -3.97 12.69
CA GLN A 19 -11.46 -2.60 13.02
C GLN A 19 -10.61 -1.84 14.05
N ARG A 20 -9.58 -2.44 14.65
CA ARG A 20 -8.75 -1.75 15.65
C ARG A 20 -7.62 -0.90 15.06
N LEU A 21 -7.24 -1.14 13.80
CA LEU A 21 -6.06 -0.51 13.22
C LEU A 21 -6.15 1.01 13.15
N CYS A 22 -7.32 1.62 12.94
CA CYS A 22 -7.40 3.06 12.63
C CYS A 22 -7.70 3.97 13.85
N LYS A 23 -7.48 3.50 15.10
CA LYS A 23 -7.93 4.21 16.34
C LYS A 23 -6.88 5.07 17.09
N HIS A 24 -5.62 5.06 16.68
CA HIS A 24 -4.58 5.93 17.27
C HIS A 24 -3.62 6.41 16.17
N THR A 25 -3.90 7.58 15.60
CA THR A 25 -3.22 8.08 14.40
C THR A 25 -2.42 9.33 14.76
N GLN A 26 -1.13 9.33 14.44
CA GLN A 26 -0.23 10.48 14.59
C GLN A 26 0.23 10.93 13.19
N ASP A 27 0.48 12.23 13.04
CA ASP A 27 1.04 12.77 11.79
C ASP A 27 2.51 12.32 11.64
N ALA A 28 2.95 12.08 10.41
CA ALA A 28 4.28 11.56 10.15
C ALA A 28 5.39 12.50 10.65
N GLN A 29 6.20 11.99 11.58
CA GLN A 29 7.51 12.52 11.95
C GLN A 29 8.57 11.51 11.52
N THR A 30 9.79 11.99 11.26
CA THR A 30 10.93 11.19 10.80
C THR A 30 11.04 9.85 11.54
N PHE A 31 11.10 8.74 10.78
CA PHE A 31 11.16 7.36 11.31
C PHE A 31 12.44 7.13 12.13
N LEU A 32 12.41 7.43 13.42
CA LEU A 32 13.44 7.02 14.38
C LEU A 32 12.80 6.15 15.45
N VAL A 33 12.28 5.01 15.03
CA VAL A 33 11.76 4.01 15.96
C VAL A 33 12.63 2.78 15.91
N THR A 34 13.48 2.62 16.92
CA THR A 34 14.19 1.36 17.15
C THR A 34 13.17 0.29 17.51
N PRO A 35 12.97 -0.76 16.70
CA PRO A 35 12.07 -1.83 17.06
C PRO A 35 12.59 -2.56 18.30
N THR A 36 11.69 -3.13 19.11
CA THR A 36 12.08 -3.93 20.28
C THR A 36 12.98 -5.09 19.85
N THR A 37 14.11 -5.24 20.54
CA THR A 37 15.10 -6.28 20.28
C THR A 37 14.45 -7.66 20.14
N GLY A 38 14.74 -8.35 19.04
CA GLY A 38 14.34 -9.75 18.85
C GLY A 38 12.94 -10.01 18.29
N ILE A 39 12.24 -8.99 17.78
CA ILE A 39 10.94 -9.13 17.10
C ILE A 39 11.02 -8.94 15.56
N PRO A 40 11.85 -8.02 15.01
CA PRO A 40 11.86 -7.71 13.57
C PRO A 40 12.19 -8.87 12.65
N TYR A 41 13.08 -9.77 13.06
CA TYR A 41 13.55 -10.89 12.24
C TYR A 41 12.44 -11.90 11.88
N ARG A 42 11.27 -11.84 12.53
CA ARG A 42 10.14 -12.73 12.26
C ARG A 42 9.15 -12.19 11.22
N ASN A 43 9.27 -10.91 10.83
CA ASN A 43 8.28 -10.21 9.99
C ASN A 43 8.83 -9.74 8.63
N GLY A 44 10.10 -10.01 8.32
CA GLY A 44 10.73 -9.54 7.09
C GLY A 44 10.50 -10.48 5.92
N THR A 45 9.58 -10.15 5.01
CA THR A 45 9.57 -10.71 3.64
C THR A 45 8.73 -9.93 2.63
N ALA A 46 7.93 -8.94 3.03
CA ALA A 46 7.03 -8.29 2.09
C ALA A 46 7.23 -6.76 2.05
N THR A 47 7.66 -6.27 0.88
CA THR A 47 7.41 -4.89 0.41
C THR A 47 5.92 -4.60 0.28
N LYS A 48 5.07 -5.62 0.41
CA LYS A 48 3.61 -5.53 0.42
C LYS A 48 3.10 -5.55 1.85
N MET A 49 2.26 -4.58 2.19
CA MET A 49 1.57 -4.48 3.46
C MET A 49 0.11 -4.10 3.26
N THR A 50 -0.64 -4.06 4.35
CA THR A 50 -2.02 -3.56 4.36
C THR A 50 -2.07 -2.24 5.11
N VAL A 51 -2.72 -1.26 4.52
CA VAL A 51 -2.88 0.10 5.07
C VAL A 51 -4.37 0.46 5.17
N CYS A 52 -4.69 1.41 6.03
CA CYS A 52 -6.06 1.93 6.16
C CYS A 52 -6.18 3.21 5.32
N ILE A 53 -7.11 3.22 4.36
CA ILE A 53 -7.46 4.35 3.49
C ILE A 53 -8.98 4.46 3.49
N GLU A 54 -9.54 5.64 3.78
CA GLU A 54 -10.99 5.84 3.89
C GLU A 54 -11.68 4.78 4.79
N ASN A 55 -11.03 4.44 5.92
CA ASN A 55 -11.48 3.40 6.87
C ASN A 55 -11.55 1.97 6.30
N SER A 56 -10.96 1.72 5.13
CA SER A 56 -10.89 0.40 4.49
C SER A 56 -9.46 -0.10 4.38
N GLN A 57 -9.27 -1.41 4.52
CA GLN A 57 -7.97 -2.06 4.39
C GLN A 57 -7.62 -2.26 2.92
N ASN A 58 -6.47 -1.71 2.49
CA ASN A 58 -6.03 -1.73 1.11
C ASN A 58 -4.61 -2.31 0.98
N PRO A 59 -4.31 -3.06 -0.09
CA PRO A 59 -2.94 -3.46 -0.40
C PRO A 59 -2.08 -2.25 -0.71
N PHE A 60 -0.87 -2.25 -0.15
CA PHE A 60 0.11 -1.18 -0.28
C PHE A 60 1.49 -1.77 -0.54
N ILE A 61 2.20 -1.23 -1.51
CA ILE A 61 3.53 -1.71 -1.92
C ILE A 61 4.53 -0.57 -1.70
N ILE A 62 5.63 -0.84 -1.01
CA ILE A 62 6.77 0.08 -0.90
C ILE A 62 7.83 -0.41 -1.89
N ASP A 63 7.98 0.29 -3.01
CA ASP A 63 8.82 -0.15 -4.12
C ASP A 63 9.99 0.81 -4.35
N SER A 64 11.21 0.34 -4.07
CA SER A 64 12.44 1.12 -4.30
C SER A 64 12.85 1.20 -5.78
N GLY A 65 12.25 0.37 -6.65
CA GLY A 65 12.50 0.37 -8.09
C GLY A 65 11.72 1.45 -8.85
N GLU A 66 10.67 2.01 -8.23
CA GLU A 66 9.81 3.01 -8.86
C GLU A 66 10.09 4.41 -8.31
N HIS A 67 10.22 5.40 -9.20
CA HIS A 67 10.43 6.77 -8.76
C HIS A 67 9.16 7.39 -8.19
N CYS A 68 8.03 7.19 -8.88
CA CYS A 68 6.76 7.83 -8.57
C CYS A 68 5.86 6.88 -7.79
N SER A 69 5.02 7.45 -6.93
CA SER A 69 3.93 6.72 -6.30
C SER A 69 2.76 6.63 -7.28
N ILE A 70 2.20 5.43 -7.46
CA ILE A 70 1.21 5.14 -8.51
C ILE A 70 0.04 4.31 -7.98
N VAL A 71 -1.07 4.37 -8.70
CA VAL A 71 -2.24 3.52 -8.50
C VAL A 71 -2.91 3.22 -9.84
N ALA A 72 -3.44 2.01 -9.99
CA ALA A 72 -4.14 1.61 -11.20
C ALA A 72 -5.57 2.18 -11.22
N ARG A 73 -5.99 2.71 -12.38
CA ARG A 73 -7.37 3.15 -12.60
C ARG A 73 -8.39 2.06 -12.26
N ASN A 74 -8.18 0.83 -12.74
CA ASN A 74 -9.11 -0.28 -12.51
C ASN A 74 -9.24 -0.63 -11.03
N PHE A 75 -8.16 -0.47 -10.24
CA PHE A 75 -8.22 -0.65 -8.80
C PHE A 75 -9.08 0.44 -8.15
N LEU A 76 -8.91 1.70 -8.54
CA LEU A 76 -9.73 2.79 -8.04
C LEU A 76 -11.21 2.66 -8.43
N ASP A 77 -11.50 2.32 -9.68
CA ASP A 77 -12.86 2.12 -10.18
C ASP A 77 -13.61 1.03 -9.38
N ASN A 78 -12.90 0.01 -8.89
CA ASN A 78 -13.49 -1.10 -8.11
C ASN A 78 -13.63 -0.80 -6.60
N HIS A 79 -12.77 0.03 -6.04
CA HIS A 79 -12.64 0.19 -4.58
C HIS A 79 -13.01 1.59 -4.05
N PHE A 80 -13.01 2.62 -4.91
CA PHE A 80 -13.18 4.02 -4.50
C PHE A 80 -14.16 4.75 -5.43
N PRO A 81 -15.48 4.59 -5.29
CA PRO A 81 -16.46 5.02 -6.30
C PRO A 81 -16.40 6.51 -6.69
N ASN A 82 -15.91 7.38 -5.79
CA ASN A 82 -15.83 8.83 -6.00
C ASN A 82 -14.41 9.35 -6.29
N TRP A 83 -13.45 8.47 -6.60
CA TRP A 83 -12.05 8.87 -6.77
C TRP A 83 -11.84 9.93 -7.86
N LYS A 84 -12.67 9.91 -8.90
CA LYS A 84 -12.59 10.86 -10.03
C LYS A 84 -12.85 12.30 -9.60
N ASN A 85 -13.60 12.52 -8.52
CA ASN A 85 -13.86 13.86 -7.98
C ASN A 85 -12.62 14.44 -7.26
N GLN A 86 -11.64 13.61 -6.97
CA GLN A 86 -10.37 13.96 -6.31
C GLN A 86 -9.22 14.03 -7.32
N LEU A 87 -9.51 13.89 -8.61
CA LEU A 87 -8.52 13.84 -9.67
C LEU A 87 -8.01 15.25 -9.99
N PHE A 88 -6.71 15.46 -9.77
CA PHE A 88 -6.02 16.64 -10.23
C PHE A 88 -5.50 16.42 -11.65
N SER A 89 -5.69 17.43 -12.49
CA SER A 89 -5.09 17.49 -13.83
C SER A 89 -3.57 17.54 -13.69
N THR A 90 -2.89 16.55 -14.25
CA THR A 90 -1.44 16.63 -14.45
C THR A 90 -1.13 17.12 -15.85
N LYS A 91 -0.16 18.04 -15.97
CA LYS A 91 0.52 18.27 -17.25
C LYS A 91 1.16 16.94 -17.67
N GLU A 92 0.81 16.46 -18.86
CA GLU A 92 1.19 15.14 -19.36
C GLU A 92 2.66 14.82 -19.06
N LYS A 93 2.88 13.78 -18.24
CA LYS A 93 4.20 13.15 -18.07
C LYS A 93 4.13 11.78 -18.72
N ASN A 94 5.07 11.52 -19.63
CA ASN A 94 5.26 10.20 -20.20
C ASN A 94 5.87 9.29 -19.12
N PHE A 95 5.06 8.41 -18.52
CA PHE A 95 5.55 7.40 -17.59
C PHE A 95 6.10 6.20 -18.38
N LYS A 96 7.20 5.61 -17.91
CA LYS A 96 7.80 4.41 -18.50
C LYS A 96 7.79 3.31 -17.45
N SER A 97 7.28 2.15 -17.82
CA SER A 97 7.43 0.89 -17.10
C SER A 97 8.37 -0.03 -17.87
N ALA A 98 8.77 -1.15 -17.24
CA ALA A 98 9.51 -2.21 -17.92
C ALA A 98 8.80 -2.75 -19.18
N SER A 99 7.46 -2.69 -19.21
CA SER A 99 6.61 -3.12 -20.31
C SER A 99 6.34 -2.05 -21.38
N GLY A 100 6.88 -0.84 -21.23
CA GLY A 100 6.70 0.26 -22.18
C GLY A 100 6.09 1.51 -21.58
N LYS A 101 5.58 2.39 -22.43
CA LYS A 101 4.96 3.66 -22.02
C LYS A 101 3.64 3.39 -21.28
N MET A 102 3.39 4.12 -20.21
CA MET A 102 2.13 4.09 -19.47
C MET A 102 1.43 5.44 -19.59
N THR A 103 0.11 5.39 -19.74
CA THR A 103 -0.73 6.58 -19.85
C THR A 103 -1.17 7.04 -18.47
N SER A 104 -0.87 8.29 -18.13
CA SER A 104 -1.35 8.93 -16.89
C SER A 104 -2.65 9.68 -17.15
N ILE A 105 -3.58 9.58 -16.19
CA ILE A 105 -4.88 10.24 -16.25
C ILE A 105 -4.87 11.54 -15.43
N GLY A 106 -4.05 11.58 -14.39
CA GLY A 106 -4.02 12.64 -13.39
C GLY A 106 -3.36 12.14 -12.12
N THR A 107 -3.47 12.91 -11.05
CA THR A 107 -3.04 12.51 -9.72
C THR A 107 -4.16 12.60 -8.70
N ILE A 108 -4.06 11.80 -7.65
CA ILE A 108 -4.96 11.86 -6.49
C ILE A 108 -4.13 11.87 -5.22
N ILE A 109 -4.62 12.54 -4.18
CA ILE A 109 -4.02 12.47 -2.85
C ILE A 109 -4.86 11.52 -2.01
N LYS A 110 -4.21 10.56 -1.34
CA LYS A 110 -4.89 9.67 -0.39
C LYS A 110 -4.22 9.73 0.97
N GLU A 111 -5.03 9.91 2.01
CA GLU A 111 -4.57 9.68 3.38
C GLU A 111 -4.37 8.18 3.59
N ILE A 112 -3.16 7.82 4.01
CA ILE A 112 -2.74 6.45 4.28
C ILE A 112 -2.37 6.33 5.75
N ILE A 113 -3.05 5.44 6.45
CA ILE A 113 -2.72 5.08 7.82
C ILE A 113 -1.92 3.79 7.79
N LEU A 114 -0.60 3.92 8.02
CA LEU A 114 0.33 2.83 8.18
C LEU A 114 0.27 2.28 9.61
N PRO A 115 0.01 0.98 9.80
CA PRO A 115 0.09 0.38 11.12
C PRO A 115 1.52 0.39 11.64
N HIS A 116 1.70 0.88 12.86
CA HIS A 116 2.98 0.86 13.53
C HIS A 116 2.79 0.58 15.03
N TRP A 117 3.78 -0.08 15.64
CA TRP A 117 3.63 -0.73 16.95
C TRP A 117 3.49 0.25 18.13
N LYS A 118 3.94 1.51 17.98
CA LYS A 118 3.76 2.60 18.96
C LYS A 118 2.56 3.51 18.68
N GLY A 119 1.78 3.19 17.65
CA GLY A 119 0.77 4.10 17.10
C GLY A 119 0.88 4.15 15.59
N ASN A 120 -0.23 4.45 14.93
CA ASN A 120 -0.25 4.50 13.47
C ASN A 120 0.34 5.79 12.96
N ILE A 121 0.92 5.69 11.77
CA ILE A 121 1.51 6.82 11.06
C ILE A 121 0.57 7.21 9.92
N ARG A 122 0.27 8.50 9.82
CA ARG A 122 -0.49 9.07 8.71
C ARG A 122 0.44 9.64 7.65
N LEU A 123 0.29 9.20 6.41
CA LEU A 123 0.92 9.78 5.22
C LEU A 123 -0.15 10.38 4.30
N ASN A 124 0.19 11.43 3.55
CA ASN A 124 -0.68 12.02 2.53
C ASN A 124 0.01 12.07 1.15
N PRO A 125 0.41 10.91 0.58
CA PRO A 125 1.06 10.87 -0.71
C PRO A 125 0.10 11.17 -1.87
N GLU A 126 0.66 11.81 -2.90
CA GLU A 126 0.08 11.97 -4.22
C GLU A 126 0.43 10.74 -5.08
N PHE A 127 -0.60 10.14 -5.67
CA PHE A 127 -0.48 9.00 -6.58
C PHE A 127 -0.81 9.40 -7.99
N VAL A 128 0.06 9.04 -8.92
CA VAL A 128 -0.25 9.09 -10.34
C VAL A 128 -1.24 7.97 -10.65
N VAL A 129 -2.37 8.33 -11.24
CA VAL A 129 -3.36 7.37 -11.72
C VAL A 129 -2.97 6.94 -13.13
N LEU A 130 -2.69 5.65 -13.30
CA LEU A 130 -2.32 5.06 -14.58
C LEU A 130 -3.50 4.27 -15.15
N SER A 131 -3.85 4.52 -16.41
CA SER A 131 -4.97 3.79 -17.06
C SER A 131 -4.61 2.34 -17.35
N ASP A 132 -3.36 2.07 -17.68
CA ASP A 132 -2.91 0.80 -18.25
C ASP A 132 -2.17 -0.08 -17.22
N ALA A 133 -2.19 0.31 -15.93
CA ALA A 133 -1.54 -0.44 -14.86
C ALA A 133 -2.40 -1.62 -14.37
N HIS A 134 -1.75 -2.71 -14.01
CA HIS A 134 -2.38 -3.94 -13.47
C HIS A 134 -2.11 -4.17 -11.97
N ILE A 135 -1.58 -3.17 -11.26
CA ILE A 135 -1.32 -3.26 -9.81
C ILE A 135 -2.65 -3.33 -9.03
N GLN A 136 -2.74 -4.27 -8.10
CA GLN A 136 -3.89 -4.45 -7.19
C GLN A 136 -3.63 -3.77 -5.85
N GLY A 137 -3.55 -2.43 -5.84
CA GLY A 137 -3.27 -1.65 -4.65
C GLY A 137 -2.62 -0.32 -4.96
N PHE A 138 -2.09 0.32 -3.92
CA PHE A 138 -1.29 1.53 -4.02
C PHE A 138 0.19 1.18 -3.98
N LEU A 139 1.01 1.88 -4.76
CA LEU A 139 2.46 1.73 -4.75
C LEU A 139 3.09 3.06 -4.33
N LEU A 140 3.93 3.03 -3.30
CA LEU A 140 4.74 4.14 -2.84
C LEU A 140 6.14 4.04 -3.45
N GLY A 141 6.43 4.97 -4.35
CA GLY A 141 7.74 5.09 -4.97
C GLY A 141 8.76 5.81 -4.10
N THR A 142 10.00 5.85 -4.58
CA THR A 142 11.14 6.45 -3.90
C THR A 142 10.97 7.95 -3.64
N ASN A 143 10.15 8.66 -4.41
CA ASN A 143 9.83 10.07 -4.19
C ASN A 143 9.28 10.32 -2.77
N TYR A 144 8.28 9.53 -2.37
CA TYR A 144 7.66 9.66 -1.05
C TYR A 144 8.38 8.87 0.02
N GLN A 145 9.06 7.77 -0.33
CA GLN A 145 9.94 7.09 0.63
C GLN A 145 11.00 8.04 1.17
N ARG A 146 11.70 8.79 0.30
CA ARG A 146 12.68 9.81 0.73
C ARG A 146 12.03 10.95 1.50
N MET A 147 10.89 11.45 1.03
CA MET A 147 10.20 12.57 1.68
C MET A 147 9.77 12.24 3.12
N TYR A 148 9.31 11.01 3.35
CA TYR A 148 8.88 10.56 4.66
C TYR A 148 9.99 9.89 5.48
N GLY A 149 11.18 9.64 4.92
CA GLY A 149 12.27 8.94 5.60
C GLY A 149 12.03 7.44 5.76
N ILE A 150 11.29 6.83 4.84
CA ILE A 150 11.11 5.38 4.74
C ILE A 150 12.32 4.83 3.99
N ASP A 151 13.15 4.06 4.69
CA ASP A 151 14.28 3.38 4.08
C ASP A 151 13.95 1.89 3.88
N ASN A 152 14.09 1.43 2.63
CA ASN A 152 14.09 0.02 2.31
C ASN A 152 15.55 -0.46 2.37
N TYR A 153 16.02 -0.83 3.56
CA TYR A 153 17.31 -1.52 3.70
C TYR A 153 17.24 -2.88 3.00
N ASN A 154 17.63 -2.90 1.73
CA ASN A 154 18.06 -4.10 1.02
C ASN A 154 19.57 -3.95 0.77
N SER A 155 20.35 -4.28 1.80
CA SER A 155 21.79 -4.57 1.68
C SER A 155 22.01 -6.00 1.26
#